data_AF-A0A4P5W591-F1
#
_entry.id   AF-A0A4P5W591-F1
#
_cell.length_a   1.000
_cell.length_b   1.000
_cell.length_c   1.000
_cell.angle_alpha   90.00
_cell.angle_beta   90.00
_cell.angle_gamma   90.00
#
_symmetry.space_group_name_H-M   'P 1'
#
loop_
_entity.id
_entity.type
_entity.pdbx_description
1 polymer ?
#
loop_
_entity_poly.entity_id
_entity_poly.type
_entity_poly.pdbx_seq_one_letter_code
_entity_poly.pdbx_strand_id
1 'polypeptide(L)' 'MPEQYPLHFEFRANQTFDDFFAGANELVINDLKQCILGDGEQQIFLWAKSGQGKSHLLQSCCHFA' A
#
# COMPACT_ATOMS: atom_id res chain seq x y z
N MET A 1 -16.39 16.43 -28.93
CA MET A 1 -15.85 16.55 -27.55
C MET A 1 -14.98 15.33 -27.30
N PRO A 2 -13.79 15.46 -26.68
CA PRO A 2 -13.06 14.28 -26.24
C PRO A 2 -13.83 13.60 -25.12
N GLU A 3 -13.97 12.28 -25.21
CA GLU A 3 -14.60 11.43 -24.21
C GLU A 3 -13.50 10.70 -23.44
N GLN A 4 -13.55 10.77 -22.11
CA GLN A 4 -12.59 10.09 -21.25
C GLN A 4 -13.11 8.70 -20.91
N TYR A 5 -12.33 7.69 -21.26
CA TYR A 5 -12.58 6.32 -20.85
C TYR A 5 -11.71 5.98 -19.64
N PRO A 6 -12.22 5.20 -18.67
CA PRO A 6 -11.38 4.70 -17.59
C PRO A 6 -10.29 3.82 -18.19
N LEU A 7 -9.06 4.05 -17.77
CA LEU A 7 -7.98 3.11 -18.05
C LEU A 7 -8.28 1.81 -17.28
N HIS A 8 -8.12 0.67 -17.94
CA HIS A 8 -8.26 -0.59 -17.26
C HIS A 8 -7.22 -0.69 -16.13
N PHE A 9 -7.71 -0.74 -14.90
CA PHE A 9 -6.92 -0.91 -13.69
C PHE A 9 -7.27 -2.26 -13.09
N GLU A 10 -6.25 -3.09 -12.88
CA GLU A 10 -6.42 -4.40 -12.26
C GLU A 10 -6.22 -4.28 -10.75
N PHE A 11 -7.26 -4.61 -10.00
CA PHE A 11 -7.18 -4.75 -8.56
C PHE A 11 -6.72 -6.16 -8.20
N ARG A 12 -5.49 -6.28 -7.70
CA ARG A 12 -4.90 -7.58 -7.34
C ARG A 12 -5.30 -7.95 -5.93
N ALA A 13 -6.12 -8.99 -5.80
CA ALA A 13 -6.67 -9.45 -4.52
C ALA A 13 -5.60 -9.92 -3.51
N ASN A 14 -4.44 -10.37 -3.98
CA ASN A 14 -3.36 -10.93 -3.15
C ASN A 14 -2.28 -9.89 -2.78
N GLN A 15 -2.65 -8.62 -2.71
CA GLN A 15 -1.74 -7.52 -2.34
C GLN A 15 -2.14 -6.95 -0.99
N THR A 16 -2.46 -7.82 -0.02
CA THR A 16 -2.82 -7.44 1.34
C THR A 16 -1.59 -7.42 2.27
N PHE A 17 -1.75 -6.88 3.48
CA PHE A 17 -0.70 -6.95 4.50
C PHE A 17 -0.40 -8.40 4.91
N ASP A 18 -1.41 -9.29 4.87
CA ASP A 18 -1.24 -10.71 5.22
C ASP A 18 -0.45 -11.47 4.14
N ASP A 19 -0.47 -10.99 2.89
CA ASP A 19 0.33 -11.51 1.78
C ASP A 19 1.75 -10.93 1.73
N PHE A 20 2.12 -10.04 2.66
CA PHE A 20 3.43 -9.39 2.68
C PHE A 20 4.36 -10.00 3.73
N PHE A 21 5.50 -10.53 3.29
CA PHE A 21 6.54 -11.01 4.21
C PHE A 21 7.29 -9.84 4.85
N ALA A 22 6.94 -9.49 6.10
CA ALA A 22 7.43 -8.30 6.80
C ALA A 22 8.94 -8.32 7.08
N GLY A 23 9.47 -9.45 7.55
CA GLY A 23 10.85 -9.54 8.05
C GLY A 23 11.12 -8.46 9.11
N ALA A 24 12.18 -7.66 8.94
CA ALA A 24 12.51 -6.58 9.85
C ALA A 24 11.64 -5.30 9.70
N ASN A 25 10.66 -5.29 8.79
CA ASN A 25 9.85 -4.11 8.47
C ASN A 25 8.47 -4.09 9.17
N GLU A 26 8.26 -4.89 10.21
CA GLU A 26 6.98 -4.94 10.94
C GLU A 26 6.53 -3.57 11.46
N LEU A 27 7.47 -2.74 11.92
CA LEU A 27 7.19 -1.39 12.39
C LEU A 27 6.53 -0.55 11.30
N VAL A 28 7.06 -0.59 10.07
CA VAL A 28 6.50 0.15 8.93
C VAL A 28 5.09 -0.31 8.61
N ILE A 29 4.79 -1.60 8.73
CA ILE A 29 3.43 -2.12 8.50
C ILE A 29 2.47 -1.57 9.56
N ASN A 30 2.89 -1.54 10.82
CA ASN A 30 2.08 -0.94 11.88
C ASN A 30 1.85 0.55 11.63
N ASP A 31 2.90 1.31 11.30
CA ASP A 31 2.79 2.75 11.03
C ASP A 31 1.85 3.04 9.85
N LEU A 32 1.90 2.22 8.79
CA LEU A 32 0.96 2.32 7.66
C LEU A 32 -0.48 2.03 8.10
N LYS A 33 -0.73 1.01 8.92
CA LYS A 33 -2.07 0.73 9.45
C LYS A 33 -2.60 1.90 10.32
N GLN A 34 -1.76 2.44 11.20
CA GLN A 34 -2.13 3.60 12.03
C GLN A 34 -2.42 4.84 11.18
N CYS A 35 -1.64 5.09 10.13
CA CYS A 35 -1.89 6.16 9.16
C CYS A 35 -3.27 6.02 8.49
N ILE A 36 -3.67 4.81 8.10
CA ILE A 36 -4.97 4.56 7.46
C ILE A 36 -6.13 4.76 8.45
N LEU A 37 -5.96 4.33 9.70
CA LEU A 37 -6.96 4.50 10.75
C LEU A 37 -7.08 5.96 11.23
N GLY A 38 -6.13 6.82 10.85
CA GLY A 38 -6.05 8.21 11.32
C GLY A 38 -5.50 8.37 12.74
N ASP A 39 -4.94 7.30 13.32
CA ASP A 39 -4.42 7.23 14.69
C ASP A 39 -2.90 7.44 14.77
N GLY A 40 -2.24 7.73 13.65
CA GLY A 40 -0.79 7.91 13.55
C GLY A 40 -0.37 9.07 12.64
N GLU A 41 0.81 8.93 12.04
CA GLU A 41 1.34 9.90 11.08
C GLU A 41 0.38 10.04 9.89
N GLN A 42 0.09 11.28 9.48
CA GLN A 42 -0.85 11.55 8.37
C GLN A 42 -0.24 11.27 6.99
N GLN A 43 1.09 11.23 6.92
CA GLN A 43 1.83 11.04 5.67
C GLN A 43 3.07 10.21 5.95
N ILE A 44 3.27 9.16 5.14
CA ILE A 44 4.43 8.27 5.24
C ILE A 44 5.12 8.23 3.87
N PHE A 45 6.43 8.45 3.86
CA PHE A 45 7.26 8.27 2.68
C PHE A 45 8.01 6.94 2.76
N LEU A 46 7.74 6.03 1.82
CA LEU A 46 8.42 4.73 1.74
C LEU A 46 9.51 4.74 0.67
N TRP A 47 10.74 4.39 1.08
CA TRP A 47 11.87 4.17 0.18
C TRP A 47 12.42 2.76 0.32
N ALA A 48 12.71 2.13 -0.82
CA ALA A 48 13.43 0.87 -0.94
C ALA A 48 13.86 0.68 -2.41
N LYS A 49 14.87 -0.18 -2.63
CA LYS A 49 15.30 -0.57 -3.99
C LYS A 49 14.16 -1.19 -4.82
N SER A 50 14.38 -1.38 -6.11
CA SER A 50 13.42 -2.09 -6.97
C SER A 50 13.16 -3.51 -6.44
N GLY A 51 11.92 -3.99 -6.58
CA GLY A 51 11.51 -5.33 -6.11
C GLY A 51 11.33 -5.49 -4.60
N GLN A 52 11.43 -4.42 -3.81
CA GLN A 52 11.30 -4.48 -2.34
C GLN A 52 9.88 -4.18 -1.84
N GLY A 53 8.85 -4.48 -2.65
CA GLY A 53 7.46 -4.46 -2.16
C GLY A 53 6.79 -3.11 -1.93
N LYS A 54 7.39 -1.97 -2.31
CA LYS A 54 6.76 -0.64 -2.15
C LYS A 54 5.33 -0.57 -2.74
N SER A 55 5.16 -1.06 -3.97
CA SER A 55 3.84 -1.09 -4.61
C SER A 55 2.88 -2.09 -3.97
N HIS A 56 3.39 -3.20 -3.42
CA HIS A 56 2.60 -4.16 -2.65
C HIS A 56 2.05 -3.47 -1.40
N LEU A 57 2.92 -2.84 -0.59
CA LEU A 57 2.50 -2.14 0.63
C LEU A 57 1.51 -1.01 0.35
N LEU A 58 1.71 -0.23 -0.73
CA LEU A 58 0.74 0.79 -1.12
C LEU A 58 -0.62 0.20 -1.46
N GLN A 59 -0.66 -0.92 -2.19
CA GLN A 59 -1.90 -1.63 -2.51
C GLN A 59 -2.51 -2.24 -1.25
N SER A 60 -1.71 -2.74 -0.31
CA SER A 60 -2.19 -3.25 0.99
C SER A 60 -2.88 -2.17 1.80
N CYS A 61 -2.37 -0.92 1.75
CA CYS A 61 -3.07 0.21 2.35
C CYS A 61 -4.46 0.43 1.73
N CYS A 62 -4.57 0.36 0.40
CA CYS A 62 -5.86 0.50 -0.29
C CYS A 62 -6.83 -0.67 -0.01
N HIS A 63 -6.32 -1.88 0.26
CA HIS A 63 -7.13 -3.02 0.68
C HIS A 63 -7.62 -2.91 2.13
N PHE A 64 -6.86 -2.25 2.99
CA PHE A 64 -7.16 -2.14 4.43
C PHE A 64 -8.14 -1.01 4.76
N ALA A 65 -8.21 0.02 3.92
CA ALA A 65 -9.15 1.14 4.03
C ALA A 65 -10.59 0.75 3.62
#